data_AF-A0A0G0T4H0-F1
#
_entry.id   AF-A0A0G0T4H0-F1
#
_cell.length_a   1.000
_cell.length_b   1.000
_cell.length_c   1.000
_cell.angle_alpha   90.00
_cell.angle_beta   90.00
_cell.angle_gamma   90.00
#
_symmetry.space_group_name_H-M   'P 1'
#
loop_
_entity.id
_entity.type
_entity.pdbx_description
1 polymer ?
#
loop_
_entity_poly.entity_id
_entity_poly.type
_entity_poly.pdbx_seq_one_letter_code
_entity_poly.pdbx_strand_id
1 'polypeptide(L)'
;MNTYKNNIPSPYKTRERIDPIQEEIAKNAGSFNLTIVTEQDFETMKLFKNIPGFVAFKTTLSKENQLLSIGYGSAVLNRLNKFVERTVLFAKNSSLIDAMVRSTKILDALSIMPNQKDTEDRDTEGRDFQASYTEDLPQTATEKQRNFLSKLVEKCDEEDKEEYLSALASPYLSKFDCSELIKKLMPVK
;
A
#
# COMPACT_ATOMS: atom_id res chain seq x y z
N MET A 1 60.76 22.44 8.74
CA MET A 1 59.66 22.41 9.73
C MET A 1 58.37 22.75 9.00
N ASN A 2 57.61 21.73 8.56
CA ASN A 2 56.32 21.94 7.92
C ASN A 2 55.23 21.91 8.98
N THR A 3 54.56 23.04 9.18
CA THR A 3 53.42 23.22 10.07
C THR A 3 52.18 22.59 9.44
N TYR A 4 51.62 21.59 10.13
CA TYR A 4 50.33 20.99 9.78
C TYR A 4 49.23 22.05 9.93
N LYS A 5 48.56 22.40 8.83
CA LYS A 5 47.25 23.05 8.90
C LYS A 5 46.24 21.99 9.32
N ASN A 6 45.74 22.10 10.55
CA ASN A 6 44.57 21.35 11.00
C ASN A 6 43.39 21.72 10.10
N ASN A 7 42.94 20.78 9.27
CA ASN A 7 41.67 20.87 8.56
C ASN A 7 40.56 20.86 9.61
N ILE A 8 40.05 22.03 9.98
CA ILE A 8 38.82 22.16 10.74
C ILE A 8 37.69 21.79 9.76
N PRO A 9 36.98 20.67 9.96
CA PRO A 9 35.85 20.34 9.09
C PRO A 9 34.77 21.40 9.27
N SER A 10 34.34 22.00 8.16
CA SER A 10 33.24 22.98 8.13
C SER A 10 31.99 22.41 8.84
N PRO A 11 31.32 23.18 9.71
CA PRO A 11 30.09 22.76 10.40
C PRO A 11 28.91 22.59 9.44
N TYR A 12 29.04 23.04 8.19
CA TYR A 12 28.06 22.82 7.13
C TYR A 12 28.46 21.59 6.32
N LYS A 13 28.34 20.39 6.90
CA LYS A 13 28.08 19.21 6.06
C LYS A 13 26.69 19.42 5.48
N THR A 14 26.62 19.93 4.26
CA THR A 14 25.41 19.96 3.44
C THR A 14 24.81 18.56 3.52
N ARG A 15 23.66 18.40 4.19
CA ARG A 15 22.91 17.15 4.13
C ARG A 15 22.69 16.90 2.65
N GLU A 16 23.35 15.88 2.10
CA GLU A 16 23.14 15.48 0.72
C GLU A 16 21.65 15.19 0.59
N ARG A 17 20.92 16.06 -0.11
CA ARG A 17 19.52 15.84 -0.43
C ARG A 17 19.53 14.65 -1.38
N ILE A 18 19.28 13.47 -0.83
CA ILE A 18 19.01 12.29 -1.63
C ILE A 18 17.78 12.62 -2.46
N ASP A 19 17.90 12.46 -3.77
CA ASP A 19 16.80 12.69 -4.69
C ASP A 19 15.66 11.73 -4.31
N PRO A 20 14.45 12.22 -3.98
CA PRO A 20 13.33 11.38 -3.59
C PRO A 20 12.99 10.32 -4.64
N ILE A 21 13.32 10.56 -5.92
CA ILE A 21 13.16 9.59 -6.99
C ILE A 21 14.10 8.39 -6.79
N GLN A 22 15.36 8.65 -6.40
CA GLN A 22 16.34 7.60 -6.13
C GLN A 22 15.95 6.75 -4.91
N GLU A 23 15.30 7.36 -3.91
CA GLU A 23 14.78 6.64 -2.75
C GLU A 23 13.66 5.66 -3.14
N GLU A 24 12.70 6.09 -3.96
CA GLU A 24 11.62 5.21 -4.45
C GLU A 24 12.13 4.13 -5.39
N ILE A 25 13.12 4.44 -6.24
CA ILE A 25 13.78 3.43 -7.06
C ILE A 25 14.47 2.39 -6.17
N ALA A 26 15.20 2.82 -5.14
CA ALA A 26 15.90 1.92 -4.23
C ALA A 26 14.94 1.00 -3.44
N LYS A 27 13.73 1.47 -3.09
CA LYS A 27 12.71 0.65 -2.42
C LYS A 27 12.16 -0.47 -3.31
N ASN A 28 12.01 -0.20 -4.61
CA ASN A 28 11.41 -1.14 -5.56
C ASN A 28 12.45 -1.98 -6.31
N ALA A 29 13.72 -1.59 -6.27
CA ALA A 29 14.83 -2.35 -6.83
C ALA A 29 15.20 -3.52 -5.94
N GLY A 30 15.05 -4.74 -6.45
CA GLY A 30 15.40 -5.95 -5.72
C GLY A 30 15.08 -7.22 -6.50
N SER A 31 15.40 -8.35 -5.88
CA SER A 31 15.06 -9.67 -6.42
C SER A 31 13.76 -10.16 -5.78
N PHE A 32 12.79 -10.51 -6.60
CA PHE A 32 11.52 -11.08 -6.15
C PHE A 32 11.39 -12.52 -6.64
N ASN A 33 11.11 -13.43 -5.72
CA ASN A 33 10.85 -14.83 -6.06
C ASN A 33 9.37 -14.99 -6.42
N LEU A 34 9.10 -15.28 -7.69
CA LEU A 34 7.75 -15.55 -8.18
C LEU A 34 7.63 -17.03 -8.54
N THR A 35 6.51 -17.63 -8.16
CA THR A 35 6.15 -18.98 -8.57
C THR A 35 5.18 -18.90 -9.73
N ILE A 36 5.55 -19.54 -10.84
CA ILE A 36 4.76 -19.58 -12.07
C ILE A 36 4.36 -21.03 -12.30
N VAL A 37 3.06 -21.29 -12.33
CA VAL A 37 2.51 -22.61 -12.67
C VAL A 37 1.74 -22.46 -13.97
N THR A 38 2.15 -23.20 -15.01
CA THR A 38 1.45 -23.20 -16.30
C THR A 38 0.88 -24.57 -16.58
N GLU A 39 -0.42 -24.60 -16.87
CA GLU A 39 -1.21 -25.80 -17.05
C GLU A 39 -2.01 -25.68 -18.35
N GLN A 40 -2.39 -26.82 -18.91
CA GLN A 40 -3.31 -26.86 -20.04
C GLN A 40 -4.70 -26.42 -19.59
N ASP A 41 -5.32 -25.53 -20.37
CA ASP A 41 -6.67 -25.04 -20.07
C ASP A 41 -7.73 -25.91 -20.74
N PHE A 42 -8.13 -26.97 -20.03
CA PHE A 42 -9.16 -27.88 -20.50
C PHE A 42 -10.55 -27.22 -20.60
N GLU A 43 -10.83 -26.18 -19.81
CA GLU A 43 -12.14 -25.51 -19.83
C GLU A 43 -12.29 -24.70 -21.11
N THR A 44 -11.31 -23.87 -21.43
CA THR A 44 -11.30 -23.09 -22.67
C THR A 44 -11.24 -24.00 -23.89
N MET A 45 -10.46 -25.09 -23.85
CA MET A 45 -10.44 -26.06 -24.95
C MET A 45 -11.80 -26.75 -25.18
N LYS A 46 -12.58 -27.02 -24.12
CA LYS A 46 -13.94 -27.58 -24.26
C LYS A 46 -14.91 -26.59 -24.90
N LEU A 47 -14.79 -25.30 -24.56
CA LEU A 47 -15.62 -24.24 -25.14
C LEU A 47 -15.37 -24.08 -26.65
N PHE A 48 -14.11 -24.18 -27.08
CA PHE A 48 -13.71 -24.00 -28.48
C PHE A 48 -13.48 -25.33 -29.23
N LYS A 49 -14.17 -26.40 -28.82
CA LYS A 49 -14.04 -27.75 -29.42
C LYS A 49 -14.31 -27.82 -30.93
N ASN A 50 -15.05 -26.86 -31.46
CA ASN A 50 -15.39 -26.73 -32.88
C ASN A 50 -14.22 -26.21 -33.73
N ILE A 51 -13.17 -25.66 -33.10
CA ILE A 51 -11.99 -25.15 -33.80
C ILE A 51 -10.90 -26.23 -33.79
N PRO A 52 -10.60 -26.87 -34.93
CA PRO A 52 -9.57 -27.88 -34.99
C PRO A 52 -8.18 -27.26 -34.72
N GLY A 53 -7.37 -27.95 -33.91
CA GLY A 53 -6.02 -27.47 -33.58
C GLY A 53 -5.98 -26.30 -32.60
N PHE A 54 -7.08 -26.01 -31.90
CA PHE A 54 -7.10 -25.03 -30.82
C PHE A 54 -6.33 -25.55 -29.60
N VAL A 55 -5.40 -24.74 -29.10
CA VAL A 55 -4.58 -25.00 -27.92
C VAL A 55 -4.73 -23.84 -26.97
N ALA A 56 -4.96 -24.11 -25.68
CA ALA A 56 -5.03 -23.09 -24.64
C ALA A 56 -4.25 -23.49 -23.39
N PHE A 57 -3.67 -22.47 -22.75
CA PHE A 57 -2.94 -22.57 -21.50
C PHE A 57 -3.46 -21.56 -20.49
N LYS A 58 -3.42 -21.97 -19.23
CA LYS A 58 -3.65 -21.12 -18.07
C LYS A 58 -2.36 -21.00 -17.28
N THR A 59 -1.96 -19.78 -16.94
CA THR A 59 -0.79 -19.53 -16.11
C THR A 59 -1.23 -18.85 -14.82
N THR A 60 -0.90 -19.48 -13.70
CA THR A 60 -1.12 -18.97 -12.35
C THR A 60 0.19 -18.40 -11.84
N LEU A 61 0.17 -17.14 -11.44
CA LEU A 61 1.30 -16.44 -10.83
C LEU A 61 1.03 -16.27 -9.33
N SER A 62 1.98 -16.69 -8.50
CA SER A 62 1.92 -16.51 -7.05
C SER A 62 3.25 -16.01 -6.50
N LYS A 63 3.19 -15.33 -5.35
CA LYS A 63 4.34 -14.91 -4.55
C LYS A 63 4.08 -15.37 -3.13
N GLU A 64 5.01 -16.11 -2.52
CA GLU A 64 4.93 -16.50 -1.11
C GLU A 64 3.57 -17.13 -0.72
N ASN A 65 3.05 -18.04 -1.57
CA ASN A 65 1.73 -18.69 -1.46
C ASN A 65 0.50 -17.79 -1.64
N GLN A 66 0.69 -16.49 -1.92
CA GLN A 66 -0.40 -15.60 -2.29
C GLN A 66 -0.59 -15.60 -3.81
N LEU A 67 -1.82 -15.85 -4.25
CA LEU A 67 -2.20 -15.76 -5.66
C LEU A 67 -2.15 -14.30 -6.11
N LEU A 68 -1.32 -14.00 -7.11
CA LEU A 68 -1.24 -12.67 -7.71
C LEU A 68 -2.23 -12.54 -8.85
N SER A 69 -2.19 -13.47 -9.79
CA SER A 69 -2.97 -13.36 -11.01
C SER A 69 -3.08 -14.68 -11.75
N ILE A 70 -4.11 -14.77 -12.59
CA ILE A 70 -4.29 -15.86 -13.53
C ILE A 70 -4.34 -15.24 -14.94
N GLY A 71 -3.51 -15.75 -15.84
CA GLY A 71 -3.45 -15.36 -17.25
C GLY A 71 -3.84 -16.50 -18.16
N TYR A 72 -4.38 -16.13 -19.33
CA TYR A 72 -4.87 -17.06 -20.33
C TYR A 72 -4.20 -16.79 -21.67
N GLY A 73 -3.91 -17.86 -22.40
CA GLY A 73 -3.27 -17.78 -23.71
C GLY A 73 -3.77 -18.90 -24.60
N SER A 74 -4.04 -18.57 -25.85
CA SER A 74 -4.54 -19.54 -26.83
C SER A 74 -3.91 -19.33 -28.19
N ALA A 75 -3.81 -20.41 -28.96
CA ALA A 75 -3.38 -20.38 -30.35
C ALA A 75 -4.13 -21.43 -31.16
N VAL A 76 -4.25 -21.21 -32.46
CA VAL A 76 -4.88 -22.15 -33.40
C VAL A 76 -3.83 -22.65 -34.37
N LEU A 77 -3.69 -23.97 -34.44
CA LEU A 77 -2.86 -24.64 -35.43
C LEU A 77 -3.61 -24.67 -36.78
N ASN A 78 -3.15 -23.84 -37.71
CA ASN A 78 -3.72 -23.74 -39.05
C ASN A 78 -2.72 -24.21 -40.12
N ARG A 79 -3.19 -24.47 -41.35
CA ARG A 79 -2.33 -24.86 -42.50
C ARG A 79 -1.19 -23.87 -42.78
N LEU A 80 -1.35 -22.61 -42.37
CA LEU A 80 -0.34 -21.55 -42.45
C LEU A 80 0.73 -21.68 -41.36
N ASN A 81 0.35 -22.15 -40.17
CA ASN A 81 1.24 -22.42 -39.04
C ASN A 81 1.49 -23.93 -38.92
N LYS A 82 2.38 -24.47 -39.76
CA LYS A 82 2.71 -25.90 -39.75
C LYS A 82 3.55 -26.33 -38.54
N PHE A 83 4.16 -25.39 -37.81
CA PHE A 83 5.03 -25.67 -36.68
C PHE A 83 4.21 -25.80 -35.39
N VAL A 84 3.92 -27.04 -34.99
CA VAL A 84 3.14 -27.36 -33.78
C VAL A 84 3.82 -26.81 -32.54
N GLU A 85 5.11 -27.09 -32.36
CA GLU A 85 5.89 -26.65 -31.20
C GLU A 85 5.87 -25.13 -31.03
N ARG A 86 6.04 -24.39 -32.12
CA ARG A 86 6.03 -22.92 -32.09
C ARG A 86 4.65 -22.37 -31.72
N THR A 87 3.59 -23.02 -32.18
CA THR A 87 2.20 -22.63 -31.88
C THR A 87 1.88 -22.87 -30.40
N VAL A 88 2.30 -24.02 -29.87
CA VAL A 88 2.15 -24.36 -28.44
C VAL A 88 2.97 -23.40 -27.56
N LEU A 89 4.22 -23.11 -27.93
CA LEU A 89 5.07 -22.15 -27.24
C LEU A 89 4.47 -20.74 -27.28
N PHE A 90 3.87 -20.33 -28.39
CA PHE A 90 3.19 -19.05 -28.48
C PHE A 90 2.01 -18.97 -27.51
N ALA A 91 1.15 -19.99 -27.46
CA ALA A 91 0.02 -20.01 -26.52
C ALA A 91 0.49 -19.94 -25.05
N LYS A 92 1.51 -20.74 -24.70
CA LYS A 92 2.13 -20.73 -23.37
C LYS A 92 2.74 -19.37 -23.01
N ASN A 93 3.52 -18.77 -23.91
CA ASN A 93 4.16 -17.48 -23.64
C ASN A 93 3.12 -16.36 -23.54
N SER A 94 2.06 -16.42 -24.35
CA SER A 94 0.92 -15.50 -24.27
C SER A 94 0.22 -15.57 -22.91
N SER A 95 -0.01 -16.77 -22.35
CA SER A 95 -0.64 -16.92 -21.03
C SER A 95 0.22 -16.36 -19.90
N LEU A 96 1.54 -16.52 -20.00
CA LEU A 96 2.48 -15.95 -19.05
C LEU A 96 2.52 -14.42 -19.10
N ILE A 97 2.58 -13.84 -20.30
CA ILE A 97 2.58 -12.38 -20.47
C ILE A 97 1.27 -11.79 -19.93
N ASP A 98 0.14 -12.41 -20.24
CA ASP A 98 -1.16 -11.97 -19.73
C ASP A 98 -1.22 -12.01 -18.20
N ALA A 99 -0.69 -13.07 -17.57
CA ALA A 99 -0.58 -13.17 -16.12
C ALA A 99 0.27 -12.02 -15.55
N MET A 100 1.45 -11.77 -16.12
CA MET A 100 2.35 -10.69 -15.68
C MET A 100 1.73 -9.30 -15.85
N VAL A 101 1.04 -9.04 -16.95
CA VAL A 101 0.36 -7.76 -17.16
C VAL A 101 -0.75 -7.56 -16.14
N ARG A 102 -1.56 -8.60 -15.86
CA ARG A 102 -2.61 -8.50 -14.83
C ARG A 102 -2.06 -8.34 -13.42
N SER A 103 -0.93 -8.98 -13.11
CA SER A 103 -0.33 -8.89 -11.78
C SER A 103 0.18 -7.50 -11.43
N THR A 104 0.58 -6.68 -12.42
CA THR A 104 1.04 -5.30 -12.17
C THR A 104 0.06 -4.48 -11.33
N LYS A 105 -1.25 -4.64 -11.55
CA LYS A 105 -2.30 -3.93 -10.79
C LYS A 105 -2.41 -4.39 -9.33
N ILE A 106 -2.02 -5.62 -9.04
CA ILE A 106 -2.15 -6.26 -7.73
C ILE A 106 -0.83 -6.17 -6.96
N LEU A 107 0.30 -6.13 -7.66
CA LEU A 107 1.63 -5.96 -7.06
C LEU A 107 1.76 -4.63 -6.33
N ASP A 108 1.12 -3.55 -6.80
CA ASP A 108 1.07 -2.27 -6.07
C ASP A 108 0.43 -2.41 -4.69
N ALA A 109 -0.57 -3.29 -4.53
CA ALA A 109 -1.18 -3.57 -3.23
C ALA A 109 -0.26 -4.37 -2.30
N LEU A 110 0.71 -5.10 -2.85
CA LEU A 110 1.68 -5.91 -2.09
C LEU A 110 2.95 -5.12 -1.74
N SER A 111 3.25 -4.04 -2.47
CA SER A 111 4.36 -3.13 -2.20
C SER A 111 4.17 -2.26 -0.96
N ILE A 112 3.02 -2.33 -0.27
CA ILE A 112 2.69 -1.50 0.90
C ILE A 112 3.36 -1.98 2.20
N MET A 113 4.01 -3.15 2.24
CA MET A 113 4.69 -3.60 3.45
C MET A 113 6.18 -3.87 3.24
N PRO A 114 7.01 -2.84 2.99
CA PRO A 114 8.42 -2.95 3.29
C PRO A 114 8.54 -2.97 4.81
N ASN A 115 8.62 -4.16 5.41
CA ASN A 115 9.07 -4.42 6.79
C ASN A 115 9.26 -3.15 7.62
N GLN A 116 8.16 -2.49 8.02
CA GLN A 116 8.23 -1.44 9.00
C GLN A 116 8.38 -2.17 10.32
N LYS A 117 9.62 -2.50 10.66
CA LYS A 117 10.01 -2.54 12.06
C LYS A 117 9.56 -1.20 12.62
N ASP A 118 8.64 -1.30 13.58
CA ASP A 118 8.24 -0.29 14.55
C ASP A 118 9.20 0.89 14.57
N THR A 119 8.87 1.89 13.77
CA THR A 119 9.35 3.25 13.97
C THR A 119 8.07 4.04 14.11
N GLU A 120 7.62 4.07 15.37
CA GLU A 120 6.84 5.17 15.92
C GLU A 120 7.40 6.49 15.37
N ASP A 121 6.51 7.43 15.04
CA ASP A 121 6.79 8.75 14.46
C ASP A 121 6.91 8.83 12.93
N ARG A 122 5.92 8.28 12.20
CA ARG A 122 5.52 8.91 10.94
C ARG A 122 4.48 9.99 11.22
N ASP A 123 4.94 11.24 11.21
CA ASP A 123 4.11 12.44 11.13
C ASP A 123 3.08 12.28 10.01
N THR A 124 1.83 12.09 10.41
CA THR A 124 0.64 12.11 9.56
C THR A 124 0.10 13.54 9.50
N GLU A 125 0.95 14.49 9.12
CA GLU A 125 0.48 15.81 8.73
C GLU A 125 -0.03 15.74 7.28
N GLY A 126 -1.35 15.57 7.15
CA GLY A 126 -2.10 16.06 6.02
C GLY A 126 -1.97 15.28 4.71
N ARG A 127 -2.28 13.98 4.73
CA ARG A 127 -2.81 13.33 3.53
C ARG A 127 -3.99 12.44 3.88
N ASP A 128 -5.10 12.72 3.21
CA ASP A 128 -6.31 11.91 3.14
C ASP A 128 -5.98 10.51 2.59
N PHE A 129 -5.41 9.67 3.45
CA PHE A 129 -5.30 8.24 3.19
C PHE A 129 -6.63 7.64 3.61
N GLN A 130 -7.44 7.35 2.59
CA GLN A 130 -8.50 6.36 2.54
C GLN A 130 -8.94 5.79 3.89
N ALA A 131 -10.20 6.04 4.22
CA ALA A 131 -10.98 5.24 5.14
C ALA A 131 -10.76 3.75 4.88
N SER A 132 -9.86 3.14 5.68
CA SER A 132 -9.90 1.72 5.94
C SER A 132 -11.21 1.48 6.68
N TYR A 133 -12.15 0.82 6.01
CA TYR A 133 -13.30 0.20 6.66
C TYR A 133 -12.79 -0.91 7.58
N THR A 134 -12.23 -0.51 8.72
CA THR A 134 -12.19 -1.33 9.92
C THR A 134 -13.49 -1.06 10.66
N GLU A 135 -14.33 -2.09 10.67
CA GLU A 135 -15.63 -2.18 11.32
C GLU A 135 -15.67 -1.49 12.70
N ASP A 136 -16.64 -0.59 12.86
CA ASP A 136 -17.45 -0.31 14.06
C ASP A 136 -16.81 -0.48 15.45
N LEU A 137 -15.67 0.16 15.68
CA LEU A 137 -15.31 0.60 17.03
C LEU A 137 -15.47 2.12 17.12
N PRO A 138 -16.22 2.65 18.10
CA PRO A 138 -16.27 4.09 18.32
C PRO A 138 -14.84 4.55 18.60
N GLN A 139 -14.24 5.26 17.64
CA GLN A 139 -12.90 5.77 17.80
C GLN A 139 -12.92 6.72 19.00
N THR A 140 -12.31 6.29 20.10
CA THR A 140 -12.17 7.09 21.31
C THR A 140 -11.28 8.30 21.02
N ALA A 141 -11.57 9.41 21.69
CA ALA A 141 -10.85 10.65 21.55
C ALA A 141 -9.35 10.43 21.83
N THR A 142 -8.50 10.84 20.90
CA THR A 142 -7.05 10.70 21.02
C THR A 142 -6.53 11.50 22.22
N GLU A 143 -5.45 11.07 22.84
CA GLU A 143 -4.85 11.76 24.00
C GLU A 143 -4.52 13.23 23.70
N LYS A 144 -4.09 13.55 22.48
CA LYS A 144 -3.87 14.94 22.01
C LYS A 144 -5.16 15.78 22.07
N GLN A 145 -6.31 15.21 21.68
CA GLN A 145 -7.60 15.91 21.70
C GLN A 145 -8.08 16.12 23.14
N ARG A 146 -7.92 15.12 24.01
CA ARG A 146 -8.24 15.23 25.45
C ARG A 146 -7.38 16.29 26.14
N ASN A 147 -6.08 16.30 25.87
CA ASN A 147 -5.15 17.29 26.42
C ASN A 147 -5.44 18.72 25.91
N PHE A 148 -5.85 18.85 24.64
CA PHE A 148 -6.24 20.15 24.09
C PHE A 148 -7.56 20.65 24.70
N LEU A 149 -8.57 19.78 24.80
CA LEU A 149 -9.84 20.10 25.43
C LEU A 149 -9.65 20.44 26.91
N SER A 150 -8.80 19.72 27.66
CA SER A 150 -8.45 20.04 29.05
C SER A 150 -7.90 21.47 29.20
N LYS A 151 -7.00 21.89 28.28
CA LYS A 151 -6.45 23.26 28.27
C LYS A 151 -7.47 24.33 27.90
N LEU A 152 -8.50 23.98 27.13
CA LEU A 152 -9.61 24.89 26.82
C LEU A 152 -10.57 25.01 28.01
N VAL A 153 -10.89 23.90 28.67
CA VAL A 153 -11.75 23.84 29.85
C VAL A 153 -11.12 24.59 31.04
N GLU A 154 -9.80 24.54 31.20
CA GLU A 154 -9.07 25.35 32.20
C GLU A 154 -9.28 26.87 32.03
N LYS A 155 -9.64 27.32 30.82
CA LYS A 155 -9.88 28.73 30.49
C LYS A 155 -11.36 29.11 30.45
N CYS A 156 -12.27 28.18 30.76
CA CYS A 156 -13.70 28.43 30.80
C CYS A 156 -14.14 28.95 32.17
N ASP A 157 -15.30 29.60 32.21
CA ASP A 157 -15.93 30.08 33.45
C ASP A 157 -16.32 28.90 34.36
N GLU A 158 -16.25 29.11 35.68
CA GLU A 158 -16.37 28.05 36.69
C GLU A 158 -17.73 27.32 36.68
N GLU A 159 -18.79 27.93 36.14
CA GLU A 159 -20.14 27.33 36.10
C GLU A 159 -20.25 26.14 35.11
N ASP A 160 -19.59 26.21 33.94
CA ASP A 160 -19.65 25.14 32.94
C ASP A 160 -18.45 24.17 33.04
N LYS A 161 -17.43 24.55 33.81
CA LYS A 161 -16.16 23.83 33.92
C LYS A 161 -16.31 22.43 34.51
N GLU A 162 -17.16 22.27 35.51
CA GLU A 162 -17.39 20.98 36.18
C GLU A 162 -18.07 19.97 35.24
N GLU A 163 -18.98 20.44 34.38
CA GLU A 163 -19.66 19.62 33.37
C GLU A 163 -18.65 19.10 32.32
N TYR A 164 -17.79 19.96 31.79
CA TYR A 164 -16.79 19.55 30.79
C TYR A 164 -15.68 18.66 31.37
N LEU A 165 -15.31 18.86 32.64
CA LEU A 165 -14.38 17.96 33.34
C LEU A 165 -14.97 16.56 33.55
N SER A 166 -16.29 16.48 33.84
CA SER A 166 -16.99 15.19 33.95
C SER A 166 -17.02 14.43 32.61
N ALA A 167 -17.19 15.16 31.49
CA ALA A 167 -17.16 14.59 30.15
C ALA A 167 -15.76 14.13 29.73
N LEU A 168 -14.70 14.86 30.13
CA LEU A 168 -13.29 14.50 29.90
C LEU A 168 -12.86 13.26 30.69
N ALA A 169 -13.40 13.09 31.91
CA ALA A 169 -13.14 11.92 32.75
C ALA A 169 -13.78 10.63 32.20
N SER A 170 -14.73 10.73 31.26
CA SER A 170 -15.35 9.57 30.65
C SER A 170 -14.36 8.82 29.73
N PRO A 171 -14.08 7.53 29.99
CA PRO A 171 -13.19 6.74 29.16
C PRO A 171 -13.75 6.54 27.73
N TYR A 172 -15.06 6.70 27.54
CA TYR A 172 -15.77 6.49 26.29
C TYR A 172 -15.99 7.75 25.44
N LEU A 173 -15.34 8.88 25.77
CA LEU A 173 -15.46 10.09 24.97
C LEU A 173 -15.00 9.82 23.53
N SER A 174 -15.90 10.00 22.55
CA SER A 174 -15.62 9.75 21.14
C SER A 174 -14.81 10.90 20.52
N LYS A 175 -14.09 10.64 19.43
CA LYS A 175 -13.40 11.69 18.66
C LYS A 175 -14.35 12.77 18.16
N PHE A 176 -15.57 12.39 17.78
CA PHE A 176 -16.57 13.30 17.26
C PHE A 176 -17.05 14.27 18.35
N ASP A 177 -17.47 13.73 19.49
CA ASP A 177 -17.97 14.53 20.62
C ASP A 177 -16.89 15.45 21.18
N CYS A 178 -15.65 14.96 21.28
CA CYS A 178 -14.51 15.76 21.70
C CYS A 178 -14.24 16.92 20.72
N SER A 179 -14.36 16.68 19.41
CA SER A 179 -14.15 17.73 18.40
C SER A 179 -15.26 18.78 18.42
N GLU A 180 -16.51 18.40 18.67
CA GLU A 180 -17.63 19.33 18.82
C GLU A 180 -17.48 20.19 20.08
N LEU A 181 -17.08 19.60 21.21
CA LEU A 181 -16.80 20.33 22.44
C LEU A 181 -15.66 21.34 22.25
N ILE A 182 -14.58 20.93 21.57
CA ILE A 182 -13.47 21.83 21.23
C ILE A 182 -13.97 23.01 20.39
N LYS A 183 -14.79 22.77 19.36
CA LYS A 183 -15.34 23.86 18.52
C LYS A 183 -16.20 24.83 19.33
N LYS A 184 -17.03 24.32 20.25
CA LYS A 184 -17.90 25.15 21.09
C LYS A 184 -17.10 26.05 22.05
N LEU A 185 -15.97 25.54 22.55
CA LEU A 185 -15.10 26.24 23.51
C LEU A 185 -14.01 27.10 22.85
N MET A 186 -13.82 27.00 21.53
CA MET A 186 -12.92 27.90 20.83
C MET A 186 -13.57 29.28 20.68
N PRO A 187 -12.84 30.37 21.01
CA PRO A 187 -13.31 31.71 20.68
C PRO A 187 -13.36 31.85 19.15
N VAL A 188 -14.56 31.96 18.60
CA VAL A 188 -14.76 32.33 17.20
C VAL A 188 -14.22 33.76 17.05
N LYS A 189 -13.23 33.94 16.18
CA LYS A 189 -12.79 35.26 15.74
C LYS A 189 -13.77 35.85 14.75
#